data_AF-A0AAD7GQS1-F1
#
_entry.id   AF-A0AAD7GQS1-F1
#
_cell.length_a   1.000
_cell.length_b   1.000
_cell.length_c   1.000
_cell.angle_alpha   90.00
_cell.angle_beta   90.00
_cell.angle_gamma   90.00
#
_symmetry.space_group_name_H-M   'P 1'
#
loop_
_entity.id
_entity.type
_entity.pdbx_description
1 polymer ?
#
loop_
_entity_poly.entity_id
_entity_poly.type
_entity_poly.pdbx_seq_one_letter_code
_entity_poly.pdbx_strand_id
1 'polypeptide(L)'
;PDEIVAGILSPTLKVRDDVFSDKYNVSPFAKYSESTPAYLLVCKSWLRVSNPLLYRVVILRSKAPAVALGQVLEENNYLGNFIKKLPVEGAYGAAVGAILKFSPNISDLFISFEI
;
A
#
# COMPACT_ATOMS: atom_id res chain seq x y z
N PRO A 1 4.61 13.53 20.17
CA PRO A 1 3.35 12.74 20.11
C PRO A 1 3.21 12.08 18.74
N ASP A 2 2.63 10.88 18.65
CA ASP A 2 2.54 10.12 17.40
C ASP A 2 1.69 10.88 16.34
N GLU A 3 0.76 11.73 16.78
CA GLU A 3 -0.09 12.58 15.92
C GLU A 3 0.72 13.60 15.12
N ILE A 4 1.77 14.17 15.73
CA ILE A 4 2.64 15.14 15.07
C ILE A 4 3.50 14.45 14.01
N VAL A 5 4.02 13.26 14.32
CA VAL A 5 4.77 12.43 13.36
C VAL A 5 3.85 12.03 12.20
N ALA A 6 2.61 11.64 12.49
CA ALA A 6 1.62 11.32 11.47
C ALA A 6 1.32 12.54 10.57
N GLY A 7 1.18 13.73 11.16
CA GLY A 7 0.99 14.98 10.42
C GLY A 7 2.15 15.32 9.49
N ILE A 8 3.39 15.09 9.92
CA ILE A 8 4.61 15.30 9.12
C ILE A 8 4.69 14.30 7.96
N LEU A 9 4.38 13.03 8.21
CA LEU A 9 4.57 11.95 7.24
C LEU A 9 3.40 11.77 6.26
N SER A 10 2.19 12.22 6.63
CA SER A 10 0.98 12.04 5.83
C SER A 10 1.11 12.58 4.40
N PRO A 11 1.67 13.78 4.13
CA PRO A 11 1.80 14.30 2.77
C PRO A 11 2.65 13.42 1.86
N THR A 12 3.65 12.73 2.41
CA THR A 12 4.61 11.94 1.63
C THR A 12 4.19 10.47 1.51
N LEU A 13 3.53 9.92 2.53
CA LEU A 13 3.19 8.49 2.58
C LEU A 13 1.75 8.16 2.17
N LYS A 14 0.83 9.14 2.22
CA LYS A 14 -0.59 8.90 1.93
C LYS A 14 -0.87 9.08 0.44
N VAL A 15 -1.44 8.05 -0.17
CA VAL A 15 -2.06 8.16 -1.49
C VAL A 15 -3.36 8.95 -1.39
N ARG A 16 -3.52 9.99 -2.22
CA ARG A 16 -4.78 10.76 -2.26
C ARG A 16 -5.92 9.90 -2.80
N ASP A 17 -7.09 10.03 -2.19
CA ASP A 17 -8.26 9.19 -2.48
C ASP A 17 -8.82 9.39 -3.90
N ASP A 18 -8.61 10.55 -4.52
CA ASP A 18 -9.03 10.87 -5.88
C ASP A 18 -8.12 10.23 -6.96
N VAL A 19 -6.93 9.80 -6.57
CA VAL A 19 -5.96 9.11 -7.43
C VAL A 19 -6.18 7.58 -7.42
N PHE A 20 -6.95 7.08 -6.45
CA PHE A 20 -7.20 5.65 -6.24
C PHE A 20 -7.88 4.94 -7.43
N SER A 21 -8.75 5.64 -8.16
CA SER A 21 -9.50 5.10 -9.29
C SER A 21 -8.95 5.54 -10.66
N ASP A 22 -7.85 6.29 -10.69
CA ASP A 22 -7.39 6.94 -11.91
C ASP A 22 -6.43 6.06 -12.72
N LYS A 23 -6.80 5.77 -13.97
CA LYS A 23 -6.09 4.89 -14.92
C LYS A 23 -4.95 5.62 -15.65
N TYR A 24 -4.22 6.53 -15.00
CA TYR A 24 -3.15 7.27 -15.69
C TYR A 24 -2.06 6.31 -16.20
N ASN A 25 -1.76 6.44 -17.51
CA ASN A 25 -0.66 5.77 -18.22
C ASN A 25 0.71 5.97 -17.53
N VAL A 26 0.88 7.10 -16.85
CA VAL A 26 2.01 7.34 -15.94
C VAL A 26 1.49 7.18 -14.53
N SER A 27 2.05 6.21 -13.82
CA SER A 27 1.78 6.01 -12.40
C SER A 27 1.89 7.34 -11.66
N PRO A 28 0.83 7.81 -10.97
CA PRO A 28 0.94 8.97 -10.10
C PRO A 28 1.96 8.73 -8.97
N PHE A 29 2.35 7.46 -8.76
CA PHE A 29 3.44 7.05 -7.87
C PHE A 29 4.84 7.34 -8.42
N ALA A 30 4.99 7.57 -9.74
CA ALA A 30 6.26 7.95 -10.35
C ALA A 30 6.72 9.38 -9.98
N LYS A 31 5.84 10.17 -9.33
CA LYS A 31 6.13 11.55 -8.90
C LYS A 31 6.46 11.68 -7.40
N TYR A 32 6.38 10.61 -6.59
CA TYR A 32 6.88 10.70 -5.21
C TYR A 32 8.41 10.76 -5.26
N SER A 33 8.92 11.97 -5.08
CA SER A 33 10.33 12.35 -5.20
C SER A 33 11.25 11.70 -4.16
N GLU A 34 10.70 11.07 -3.12
CA GLU A 34 11.47 10.52 -2.02
C GLU A 34 11.17 9.03 -1.86
N SER A 35 12.24 8.23 -1.81
CA SER A 35 12.17 6.80 -1.56
C SER A 35 11.50 6.54 -0.22
N THR A 36 10.23 6.13 -0.27
CA THR A 36 9.37 5.72 0.86
C THR A 36 10.07 4.94 1.99
N PRO A 37 11.08 4.08 1.74
CA PRO A 37 11.80 3.37 2.81
C PRO A 37 12.59 4.27 3.76
N ALA A 38 13.02 5.47 3.36
CA ALA A 38 13.89 6.32 4.20
C ALA A 38 13.22 6.73 5.52
N TYR A 39 11.91 7.02 5.48
CA TYR A 39 11.15 7.42 6.68
C TYR A 39 10.94 6.27 7.66
N LEU A 40 10.93 5.03 7.17
CA LEU A 40 10.74 3.83 7.99
C LEU A 40 11.97 3.54 8.86
N LEU A 41 13.14 4.09 8.49
CA LEU A 41 14.43 3.79 9.11
C LEU A 41 14.91 4.86 10.10
N VAL A 42 14.15 5.94 10.31
CA VAL A 42 14.52 7.03 11.23
C VAL A 42 14.54 6.56 12.69
N CYS A 43 13.42 6.02 13.18
CA CYS A 43 13.32 5.43 14.52
C CYS A 43 12.08 4.52 14.64
N LYS A 44 11.98 3.77 15.75
CA LYS A 44 10.85 2.84 15.99
C LYS A 44 9.48 3.54 16.03
N SER A 45 9.41 4.79 16.51
CA SER A 45 8.16 5.56 16.52
C SER A 45 7.74 5.94 15.10
N TRP A 46 8.68 6.37 14.26
CA TRP A 46 8.41 6.68 12.86
C TRP A 46 7.98 5.44 12.08
N LEU A 47 8.64 4.30 12.28
CA LEU A 47 8.21 3.02 11.70
C LEU A 47 6.77 2.68 12.10
N ARG A 48 6.45 2.76 13.39
CA ARG A 48 5.10 2.46 13.91
C ARG A 48 4.03 3.37 13.30
N VAL A 49 4.30 4.68 13.22
CA VAL A 49 3.35 5.67 12.68
C VAL A 49 3.24 5.60 11.17
N SER A 50 4.31 5.22 10.48
CA SER A 50 4.35 5.11 9.02
C SER A 50 3.57 3.90 8.50
N ASN A 51 3.62 2.76 9.19
CA ASN A 51 2.98 1.52 8.72
C ASN A 51 1.49 1.70 8.37
N PRO A 52 0.64 2.29 9.22
CA PRO A 52 -0.75 2.59 8.87
C PRO A 52 -0.92 3.53 7.68
N LEU A 53 0.00 4.48 7.48
CA LEU A 53 -0.07 5.45 6.40
C LEU A 53 0.33 4.80 5.06
N LEU A 54 1.42 4.04 5.08
CA LEU A 54 2.01 3.39 3.91
C LEU A 54 1.13 2.27 3.35
N TYR A 55 0.61 1.41 4.22
CA TYR A 55 -0.17 0.24 3.80
C TYR A 55 -1.64 0.58 3.53
N ARG A 56 -2.11 1.80 3.84
CA ARG A 56 -3.53 2.16 3.70
C ARG A 56 -4.07 1.91 2.29
N VAL A 57 -3.27 2.25 1.28
CA VAL A 57 -3.59 2.11 -0.13
C VAL A 57 -2.44 1.37 -0.81
N VAL A 58 -2.71 0.16 -1.31
CA VAL A 58 -1.74 -0.67 -2.01
C VAL A 58 -2.21 -0.86 -3.44
N ILE A 59 -1.37 -0.48 -4.41
CA ILE A 59 -1.72 -0.57 -5.83
C ILE A 59 -0.82 -1.60 -6.50
N LEU A 60 -1.46 -2.59 -7.13
CA LEU A 60 -0.79 -3.70 -7.78
C LEU A 60 -0.90 -3.55 -9.29
N ARG A 61 0.19 -3.08 -9.93
CA ARG A 61 0.29 -2.94 -11.40
C ARG A 61 1.20 -3.96 -12.07
N SER A 62 1.85 -4.82 -11.29
CA SER A 62 2.63 -5.93 -11.83
C SER A 62 2.69 -7.11 -10.86
N LYS A 63 3.07 -8.27 -11.40
CA LYS A 63 3.12 -9.52 -10.65
C LYS A 63 4.17 -9.52 -9.54
N ALA A 64 5.34 -8.91 -9.78
CA ALA A 64 6.45 -8.97 -8.82
C ALA A 64 6.13 -8.30 -7.47
N PRO A 65 5.62 -7.05 -7.42
CA PRO A 65 5.14 -6.44 -6.18
C PRO A 65 3.98 -7.18 -5.52
N ALA A 66 3.06 -7.77 -6.31
CA ALA A 66 1.95 -8.55 -5.76
C ALA A 66 2.44 -9.81 -5.03
N VAL A 67 3.41 -10.54 -5.61
CA VAL A 67 4.02 -11.72 -4.98
C VAL A 67 4.78 -11.31 -3.72
N ALA A 68 5.63 -10.28 -3.80
CA ALA A 68 6.42 -9.81 -2.67
C ALA A 68 5.52 -9.38 -1.50
N LEU A 69 4.44 -8.64 -1.78
CA LEU A 69 3.49 -8.25 -0.75
C LEU A 69 2.76 -9.45 -0.15
N GLY A 70 2.34 -10.42 -0.96
CA GLY A 70 1.71 -11.64 -0.47
C GLY A 70 2.59 -12.37 0.55
N GLN A 71 3.89 -12.50 0.26
CA GLN A 71 4.88 -13.10 1.17
C GLN A 71 5.05 -12.28 2.46
N VAL A 72 5.19 -10.95 2.33
CA VAL A 72 5.33 -10.06 3.50
C VAL A 72 4.12 -10.16 4.42
N LEU A 73 2.90 -10.23 3.87
CA LEU A 73 1.67 -10.34 4.67
C LEU A 73 1.50 -11.72 5.30
N GLU A 74 2.03 -12.77 4.69
CA GLU A 74 2.04 -14.10 5.29
C GLU A 74 2.97 -14.16 6.51
N GLU A 75 4.15 -13.55 6.41
CA GLU A 75 5.13 -13.46 7.50
C GLU A 75 4.72 -12.44 8.58
N ASN A 76 4.06 -11.35 8.18
CA ASN A 76 3.73 -10.19 9.02
C ASN A 76 2.26 -9.80 8.88
N ASN A 77 1.36 -10.71 9.25
CA ASN A 77 -0.10 -10.57 9.05
C ASN A 77 -0.70 -9.27 9.62
N TYR A 78 -0.12 -8.69 10.67
CA TYR A 78 -0.61 -7.45 11.27
C TYR A 78 -0.59 -6.26 10.30
N LEU A 79 0.31 -6.28 9.29
CA LEU A 79 0.40 -5.23 8.27
C LEU A 79 -0.83 -5.20 7.38
N GLY A 80 -1.45 -6.36 7.12
CA GLY A 80 -2.66 -6.46 6.32
C GLY A 80 -3.87 -5.76 6.95
N ASN A 81 -3.87 -5.58 8.28
CA ASN A 81 -4.91 -4.84 8.98
C ASN A 81 -4.95 -3.35 8.60
N PHE A 82 -3.85 -2.80 8.09
CA PHE A 82 -3.78 -1.42 7.66
C PHE A 82 -4.29 -1.22 6.23
N ILE A 83 -4.37 -2.28 5.43
CA ILE A 83 -4.83 -2.19 4.04
C ILE A 83 -6.34 -1.95 4.02
N LYS A 84 -6.74 -0.80 3.47
CA LYS A 84 -8.15 -0.42 3.27
C LYS A 84 -8.55 -0.45 1.80
N LYS A 85 -7.59 -0.17 0.93
CA LYS A 85 -7.81 0.14 -0.47
C LYS A 85 -6.83 -0.66 -1.33
N LEU A 86 -7.36 -1.51 -2.21
CA LEU A 86 -6.57 -2.42 -3.04
C LEU A 86 -7.01 -2.37 -4.51
N PRO A 87 -6.41 -1.50 -5.34
CA PRO A 87 -6.53 -1.57 -6.79
C PRO A 87 -5.56 -2.61 -7.36
N VAL A 88 -6.09 -3.50 -8.18
CA VAL A 88 -5.35 -4.55 -8.85
C VAL A 88 -5.58 -4.43 -10.35
N GLU A 89 -4.52 -4.11 -11.09
CA GLU A 89 -4.51 -4.10 -12.56
C GLU A 89 -4.00 -5.48 -13.02
N GLY A 90 -4.89 -6.43 -13.27
CA GLY A 90 -4.57 -7.78 -13.74
C GLY A 90 -4.88 -8.90 -12.73
N ALA A 91 -4.85 -10.15 -13.22
CA ALA A 91 -5.15 -11.33 -12.41
C ALA A 91 -3.85 -12.02 -11.91
N TYR A 92 -3.29 -11.57 -10.79
CA TYR A 92 -2.05 -12.16 -10.23
C TYR A 92 -2.25 -13.47 -9.44
N GLY A 93 -3.42 -14.10 -9.55
CA GLY A 93 -3.72 -15.42 -9.01
C GLY A 93 -3.48 -15.53 -7.50
N ALA A 94 -2.70 -16.55 -7.10
CA ALA A 94 -2.43 -16.89 -5.70
C ALA A 94 -1.89 -15.72 -4.86
N ALA A 95 -1.14 -14.80 -5.46
CA ALA A 95 -0.60 -13.63 -4.76
C ALA A 95 -1.71 -12.71 -4.24
N VAL A 96 -2.69 -12.38 -5.10
CA VAL A 96 -3.86 -11.58 -4.69
C VAL A 96 -4.71 -12.37 -3.69
N GLY A 97 -4.84 -13.68 -3.86
CA GLY A 97 -5.51 -14.55 -2.88
C GLY A 97 -4.88 -14.46 -1.49
N ALA A 98 -3.55 -14.50 -1.38
CA ALA A 98 -2.84 -14.34 -0.12
C ALA A 98 -3.07 -12.95 0.48
N ILE A 99 -2.98 -11.89 -0.34
CA ILE A 99 -3.20 -10.51 0.12
C ILE A 99 -4.61 -10.35 0.69
N LEU A 100 -5.64 -10.82 -0.02
CA LEU A 100 -7.04 -10.76 0.44
C LEU A 100 -7.24 -11.55 1.74
N LYS A 101 -6.63 -12.73 1.85
CA LYS A 101 -6.69 -13.57 3.05
C LYS A 101 -6.14 -12.86 4.30
N PHE A 102 -5.03 -12.14 4.16
CA PHE A 102 -4.36 -11.47 5.28
C PHE A 102 -4.77 -10.01 5.48
N SER A 103 -5.67 -9.48 4.65
CA SER A 103 -6.12 -8.08 4.69
C SER A 103 -7.62 -7.97 4.94
N PRO A 104 -8.10 -8.33 6.16
CA PRO A 104 -9.53 -8.42 6.46
C PRO A 104 -10.25 -7.06 6.44
N ASN A 105 -9.49 -5.97 6.39
CA ASN A 105 -9.95 -4.61 6.58
C ASN A 105 -10.15 -3.85 5.27
N ILE A 106 -9.99 -4.51 4.12
CA ILE A 106 -10.22 -3.91 2.79
C ILE A 106 -11.69 -3.49 2.68
N SER A 107 -11.92 -2.19 2.53
CA SER A 107 -13.23 -1.59 2.26
C SER A 107 -13.43 -1.30 0.77
N ASP A 108 -12.35 -1.04 0.05
CA ASP A 108 -12.39 -0.65 -1.36
C ASP A 108 -11.48 -1.57 -2.17
N LEU A 109 -12.09 -2.49 -2.92
CA LEU A 109 -11.41 -3.41 -3.84
C LEU A 109 -11.76 -3.02 -5.28
N PHE A 110 -10.74 -2.76 -6.10
CA PHE A 110 -10.91 -2.50 -7.52
C PHE A 110 -10.06 -3.50 -8.31
N ILE A 111 -10.67 -4.23 -9.25
CA ILE A 111 -9.97 -5.21 -10.08
C ILE A 111 -10.23 -4.86 -11.55
N SER A 112 -9.17 -4.57 -12.28
CA SER A 112 -9.19 -4.46 -13.73
C SER A 112 -8.62 -5.74 -14.35
N PHE A 113 -9.25 -6.22 -15.42
CA PHE A 113 -8.77 -7.33 -16.24
C PHE A 113 -8.20 -6.86 -17.58
N GLU A 114 -8.01 -5.56 -17.76
CA GLU A 114 -7.35 -5.02 -18.95
C GLU A 114 -5.89 -5.49 -18.97
N ILE A 115 -5.50 -6.15 -20.08
CA ILE A 115 -4.16 -6.66 -20.38
C ILE A 115 -3.55 -5.75 -21.44
#